data_AF-A0A963A0F4-F1
#
_entry.id   AF-A0A963A0F4-F1
#
_cell.length_a   1.000
_cell.length_b   1.000
_cell.length_c   1.000
_cell.angle_alpha   90.00
_cell.angle_beta   90.00
_cell.angle_gamma   90.00
#
_symmetry.space_group_name_H-M   'P 1'
#
loop_
_entity.id
_entity.type
_entity.pdbx_description
1 polymer ?
#
loop_
_entity_poly.entity_id
_entity_poly.type
_entity_poly.pdbx_seq_one_letter_code
_entity_poly.pdbx_strand_id
1 'polypeptide(L)'
;MTGEWGCSRLSPHLVYGTLSLHEVHQRVHEQRDRGDSAPGWKASLAAFDKRLHCHFIQKLESEPEFETRSKLPVFDRLREADFDPERFQAWRAAAPK
;
A
#
# COMPACT_ATOMS: atom_id res chain seq x y z
N MET A 1 -4.70 -18.20 -3.47
CA MET A 1 -4.00 -17.21 -4.31
C MET A 1 -2.91 -16.56 -3.49
N THR A 2 -1.66 -16.62 -3.96
CA THR A 2 -0.53 -15.88 -3.37
C THR A 2 -0.51 -14.44 -3.91
N GLY A 3 0.11 -13.51 -3.18
CA GLY A 3 0.17 -12.09 -3.56
C GLY A 3 0.82 -11.85 -4.92
N GLU A 4 1.68 -12.76 -5.37
CA GLU A 4 2.35 -12.70 -6.66
C GLU A 4 1.38 -12.78 -7.86
N TRP A 5 0.25 -13.48 -7.72
CA TRP A 5 -0.77 -13.68 -8.76
C TRP A 5 -2.06 -12.88 -8.50
N GLY A 6 -2.24 -12.36 -7.28
CA GLY A 6 -3.45 -11.66 -6.86
C GLY A 6 -3.37 -10.13 -6.82
N CYS A 7 -2.15 -9.56 -6.91
CA CYS A 7 -1.95 -8.12 -6.85
C CYS A 7 -1.80 -7.50 -8.25
N SER A 8 -2.23 -6.25 -8.40
CA SER A 8 -2.10 -5.51 -9.68
C SER A 8 -0.65 -5.20 -10.07
N ARG A 9 0.28 -5.19 -9.09
CA ARG A 9 1.71 -4.84 -9.26
C ARG A 9 1.94 -3.45 -9.90
N LEU A 10 0.95 -2.56 -9.82
CA LEU A 10 1.03 -1.21 -10.40
C LEU A 10 1.78 -0.19 -9.53
N SER A 11 2.09 -0.53 -8.27
CA SER A 11 2.79 0.36 -7.33
C SER A 11 4.05 1.04 -7.90
N PRO A 12 5.04 0.31 -8.48
CA PRO A 12 6.22 0.96 -9.05
C PRO A 12 5.86 1.89 -10.23
N HIS A 13 4.87 1.53 -11.05
CA HIS A 13 4.47 2.34 -12.18
C HIS A 13 3.85 3.67 -11.78
N LEU A 14 3.05 3.66 -10.71
CA LEU A 14 2.43 4.86 -10.14
C LEU A 14 3.47 5.77 -9.47
N VAL A 15 4.45 5.19 -8.74
CA VAL A 15 5.52 5.96 -8.08
C VAL A 15 6.42 6.65 -9.11
N TYR A 16 6.79 5.96 -10.19
CA TYR A 16 7.64 6.53 -11.24
C TYR A 16 6.88 7.33 -12.30
N GLY A 17 5.55 7.44 -12.20
CA GLY A 17 4.72 8.19 -13.15
C GLY A 17 4.66 7.58 -14.56
N THR A 18 5.10 6.33 -14.75
CA THR A 18 4.96 5.61 -16.04
C THR A 18 3.52 5.27 -16.40
N LEU A 19 2.62 5.34 -15.40
CA LEU A 19 1.17 5.30 -15.57
C LEU A 19 0.54 6.43 -14.75
N SER A 20 -0.46 7.11 -15.31
CA SER A 20 -1.22 8.12 -14.57
C SER A 20 -2.23 7.46 -13.64
N LEU A 21 -2.28 7.92 -12.38
CA LEU A 21 -3.31 7.50 -11.43
C LEU A 21 -4.72 7.86 -11.93
N HIS A 22 -4.86 8.98 -12.63
CA HIS A 22 -6.13 9.40 -13.22
C HIS A 22 -6.61 8.40 -14.28
N GLU A 23 -5.71 7.99 -15.18
CA GLU A 23 -6.02 7.01 -16.22
C GLU A 23 -6.43 5.65 -15.62
N VAL A 24 -5.70 5.20 -14.60
CA VAL A 24 -6.01 3.95 -13.89
C VAL A 24 -7.39 4.03 -13.25
N HIS A 25 -7.71 5.13 -12.57
CA HIS A 25 -9.01 5.35 -11.94
C HIS A 25 -10.15 5.32 -12.96
N GLN A 26 -10.04 6.07 -14.06
CA GLN A 26 -11.06 6.08 -15.12
C GLN A 26 -11.31 4.67 -15.68
N ARG A 27 -10.24 3.91 -15.95
CA ARG A 27 -10.37 2.54 -16.46
C ARG A 27 -11.02 1.59 -15.47
N VAL A 28 -10.78 1.76 -14.18
CA VAL A 28 -11.46 0.96 -13.15
C VAL A 28 -12.97 1.22 -13.15
N HIS A 29 -13.39 2.49 -13.24
CA HIS A 29 -14.80 2.86 -13.32
C HIS A 29 -15.47 2.34 -14.59
N GLU A 30 -14.84 2.54 -15.76
CA GLU A 30 -15.34 2.00 -17.03
C GLU A 30 -15.55 0.48 -16.98
N GLN A 31 -14.60 -0.27 -16.43
CA GLN A 31 -14.69 -1.73 -16.33
C GLN A 31 -15.77 -2.19 -15.35
N ARG A 32 -15.98 -1.43 -14.27
CA ARG A 32 -17.07 -1.69 -13.32
C ARG A 32 -18.44 -1.49 -13.97
N ASP A 33 -18.57 -0.46 -14.79
CA ASP A 33 -19.84 -0.05 -15.42
C ASP A 33 -20.22 -0.94 -16.62
N ARG A 34 -19.24 -1.48 -17.35
CA ARG A 34 -19.46 -2.43 -18.46
C ARG A 34 -20.21 -3.70 -18.07
N GLY A 35 -20.17 -4.10 -16.80
CA GLY A 35 -21.02 -5.18 -16.28
C GLY A 35 -20.68 -6.61 -16.71
N ASP A 36 -19.92 -6.80 -17.79
CA ASP A 36 -19.55 -8.09 -18.38
C ASP A 36 -18.37 -8.78 -17.69
N SER A 37 -18.42 -8.90 -16.37
CA SER A 37 -17.31 -9.46 -15.61
C SER A 37 -17.69 -10.70 -14.82
N ALA A 38 -16.72 -11.59 -14.65
CA ALA A 38 -16.87 -12.80 -13.85
C ALA A 38 -17.42 -12.50 -12.44
N PRO A 39 -18.14 -13.46 -11.82
CA PRO A 39 -18.63 -13.31 -10.46
C PRO A 39 -17.53 -12.83 -9.49
N GLY A 40 -17.82 -11.80 -8.70
CA GLY A 40 -16.87 -11.21 -7.75
C GLY A 40 -15.94 -10.12 -8.32
N TRP A 41 -15.86 -9.95 -9.64
CA TRP A 41 -14.98 -8.94 -10.25
C TRP A 41 -15.38 -7.51 -9.87
N LYS A 42 -16.67 -7.19 -9.83
CA LYS A 42 -17.17 -5.88 -9.38
C LYS A 42 -16.71 -5.56 -7.95
N ALA A 43 -16.72 -6.54 -7.05
CA ALA A 43 -16.26 -6.37 -5.68
C ALA A 43 -14.73 -6.20 -5.62
N SER A 44 -13.98 -6.96 -6.42
CA SER A 44 -12.53 -6.83 -6.56
C SER A 44 -12.11 -5.46 -7.11
N LEU A 45 -12.82 -4.95 -8.12
CA LEU A 45 -12.59 -3.61 -8.67
C LEU A 45 -12.93 -2.52 -7.64
N ALA A 46 -14.04 -2.64 -6.90
CA ALA A 46 -14.38 -1.69 -5.83
C ALA A 46 -13.32 -1.69 -4.71
N ALA A 47 -12.79 -2.86 -4.33
CA ALA A 47 -11.71 -2.96 -3.34
C ALA A 47 -10.37 -2.42 -3.90
N PHE A 48 -10.13 -2.53 -5.20
CA PHE A 48 -8.97 -1.93 -5.86
C PHE A 48 -9.09 -0.40 -5.90
N ASP A 49 -10.23 0.14 -6.32
CA ASP A 49 -10.51 1.59 -6.37
C ASP A 49 -10.29 2.26 -5.01
N LYS A 50 -10.79 1.66 -3.93
CA LYS A 50 -10.54 2.14 -2.55
C LYS A 50 -9.07 2.23 -2.17
N ARG A 51 -8.19 1.44 -2.79
CA ARG A 51 -6.73 1.47 -2.53
C ARG A 51 -6.00 2.51 -3.39
N LEU A 52 -6.60 2.95 -4.50
CA LEU A 52 -6.06 4.05 -5.30
C LEU A 52 -6.20 5.40 -4.58
N HIS A 53 -7.28 5.55 -3.79
CA HIS A 53 -7.49 6.70 -2.92
C HIS A 53 -6.72 6.53 -1.61
N CYS A 54 -5.46 6.95 -1.61
CA CYS A 54 -4.57 6.73 -0.49
C CYS A 54 -4.60 7.92 0.49
N HIS A 55 -5.43 7.82 1.54
CA HIS A 55 -5.39 8.78 2.66
C HIS A 55 -4.04 8.80 3.38
N PHE A 56 -3.20 7.79 3.20
CA PHE A 56 -1.87 7.77 3.79
C PHE A 56 -0.94 8.83 3.17
N ILE A 57 -0.90 8.94 1.83
CA ILE A 57 -0.04 9.93 1.15
C ILE A 57 -0.51 11.35 1.46
N GLN A 58 -1.81 11.62 1.35
CA GLN A 58 -2.38 12.93 1.72
C GLN A 58 -2.04 13.32 3.16
N LYS A 59 -2.07 12.35 4.06
CA LYS A 59 -1.76 12.57 5.47
C LYS A 59 -0.27 12.77 5.72
N LEU A 60 0.60 12.04 5.03
CA LEU A 60 2.04 12.23 5.08
C LEU A 60 2.45 13.61 4.52
N GLU A 61 1.79 14.05 3.44
CA GLU A 61 2.01 15.39 2.86
C GLU A 61 1.56 16.51 3.81
N SER A 62 0.46 16.29 4.55
CA SER A 62 -0.04 17.27 5.53
C SER A 62 0.75 17.27 6.84
N GLU A 63 1.24 16.10 7.26
CA GLU A 63 1.94 15.88 8.53
C GLU A 63 3.25 15.08 8.28
N PRO A 64 4.30 15.73 7.73
CA PRO A 64 5.54 15.05 7.33
C PRO A 64 6.33 14.46 8.50
N GLU A 65 6.10 14.94 9.73
CA GLU A 65 6.73 14.39 10.94
C GLU A 65 6.42 12.89 11.15
N PHE A 66 5.36 12.36 10.55
CA PHE A 66 5.03 10.92 10.61
C PHE A 66 6.08 10.01 9.99
N GLU A 67 7.00 10.54 9.18
CA GLU A 67 8.15 9.76 8.71
C GLU A 67 9.05 9.29 9.87
N THR A 68 9.16 10.09 10.93
CA THR A 68 10.14 9.87 12.00
C THR A 68 9.53 9.79 13.40
N ARG A 69 8.26 10.21 13.57
CA ARG A 69 7.59 10.26 14.86
C ARG A 69 6.24 9.55 14.81
N SER A 70 5.89 8.90 15.91
CA SER A 70 4.57 8.30 16.06
C SER A 70 3.50 9.39 16.18
N LYS A 71 2.29 9.11 15.69
CA LYS A 71 1.14 9.99 15.87
C LYS A 71 0.83 10.30 17.34
N LEU A 72 1.06 9.31 18.19
CA LEU A 72 0.91 9.44 19.64
C LEU A 72 2.31 9.27 20.26
N PRO A 73 2.85 10.32 20.91
CA PRO A 73 4.21 10.30 21.46
C PRO A 73 4.48 9.18 22.47
N VAL A 74 3.42 8.61 23.07
CA VAL A 74 3.53 7.47 23.98
C VAL A 74 4.14 6.23 23.30
N PHE A 75 3.98 6.10 21.98
CA PHE A 75 4.49 4.95 21.24
C PHE A 75 5.97 5.08 20.83
N ASP A 76 6.54 6.28 20.84
CA ASP A 76 7.95 6.47 20.46
C ASP A 76 8.89 5.67 21.37
N ARG A 77 8.54 5.57 22.66
CA ARG A 77 9.34 4.84 23.65
C ARG A 77 9.12 3.32 23.65
N LEU A 78 8.17 2.81 22.86
CA LEU A 78 7.81 1.38 22.89
C LEU A 78 8.90 0.50 22.26
N ARG A 79 9.75 1.06 21.40
CA ARG A 79 10.72 0.30 20.59
C ARG A 79 12.19 0.51 20.98
N GLU A 80 12.49 1.61 21.66
CA GLU A 80 13.88 2.05 21.86
C GLU A 80 14.64 1.21 22.90
N ALA A 81 13.95 0.61 23.88
CA ALA A 81 14.60 -0.15 24.96
C ALA A 81 15.01 -1.57 24.57
N ASP A 82 14.36 -2.18 23.57
CA ASP A 82 14.50 -3.61 23.23
C ASP A 82 15.04 -3.85 21.80
N PHE A 83 15.70 -2.85 21.21
CA PHE A 83 16.26 -3.00 19.86
C PHE A 83 17.45 -3.97 19.88
N ASP A 84 17.27 -5.12 19.24
CA ASP A 84 18.28 -6.17 19.08
C ASP A 84 18.85 -6.11 17.64
N PRO A 85 20.10 -5.67 17.45
CA PRO A 85 20.73 -5.58 16.14
C PRO A 85 20.83 -6.92 15.43
N GLU A 86 21.06 -8.02 16.14
CA GLU A 86 21.21 -9.35 15.53
C GLU A 86 19.88 -9.83 14.96
N ARG A 87 18.78 -9.67 15.72
CA ARG A 87 17.43 -9.97 15.22
C ARG A 87 17.05 -9.10 14.04
N PHE A 88 17.42 -7.81 14.08
CA PHE A 88 17.18 -6.91 12.96
C PHE A 88 17.94 -7.36 11.70
N GLN A 89 19.23 -7.74 11.83
CA GLN A 89 20.01 -8.25 10.71
C GLN A 89 19.43 -9.54 10.14
N ALA A 90 19.05 -10.49 11.00
CA ALA A 90 18.41 -11.73 10.58
C ALA A 90 17.11 -11.48 9.81
N TRP A 91 16.27 -10.56 10.30
CA TRP A 91 15.04 -10.14 9.61
C TRP A 91 15.34 -9.50 8.23
N ARG A 92 16.29 -8.56 8.16
CA ARG A 92 16.66 -7.88 6.91
C ARG A 92 17.18 -8.84 5.84
N ALA A 93 18.00 -9.81 6.24
CA ALA A 93 18.56 -10.80 5.33
C ALA A 93 17.56 -11.89 4.92
N ALA A 94 16.32 -11.83 5.43
CA ALA A 94 15.35 -12.93 5.35
C ALA A 94 15.98 -14.27 5.77
N ALA A 95 16.87 -14.23 6.78
CA ALA A 95 17.56 -15.41 7.24
C ALA A 95 16.51 -16.44 7.70
N PRO A 96 16.59 -17.70 7.22
CA PRO A 96 15.66 -18.73 7.63
C PRO A 96 15.77 -18.93 9.14
N LYS A 97 14.61 -19.17 9.76
CA LYS A 97 14.45 -19.39 11.19
C LYS A 97 15.10 -20.70 11.63
#